data_AF-C1GSL2-F1
#
_entry.id   AF-C1GSL2-F1
#
_cell.length_a   1.000
_cell.length_b   1.000
_cell.length_c   1.000
_cell.angle_alpha   90.00
_cell.angle_beta   90.00
_cell.angle_gamma   90.00
#
_symmetry.space_group_name_H-M   'P 1'
#
loop_
_entity.id
_entity.type
_entity.pdbx_description
1 polymer ?
#
loop_
_entity_poly.entity_id
_entity_poly.type
_entity_poly.pdbx_seq_one_letter_code
_entity_poly.pdbx_strand_id
1 'polypeptide(L)'
;MHTPTPPGTSYSSQASWATATPHNVHQLKQQAEKVRKYIKRCMQSPPSSTHQALSQFVKGCQMTIYRIALLEQEVKELRAANAKQKRKWETDCIYIVQDGALGVEEGLNHVQRVNKWEVEVVEAADSQP
;
A
#
# COMPACT_ATOMS: atom_id res chain seq x y z
N MET A 1 8.80 -69.42 0.53
CA MET A 1 9.04 -68.24 -0.34
C MET A 1 8.83 -67.00 0.50
N HIS A 2 9.89 -66.28 0.88
CA HIS A 2 9.81 -65.04 1.67
C HIS A 2 10.16 -63.85 0.78
N THR A 3 9.27 -62.88 0.66
CA THR A 3 9.48 -61.66 -0.11
C THR A 3 10.25 -60.65 0.75
N PRO A 4 11.33 -60.01 0.26
CA PRO A 4 12.04 -59.02 1.06
C PRO A 4 11.22 -57.73 1.12
N THR A 5 11.15 -57.13 2.32
CA THR A 5 10.56 -55.82 2.55
C THR A 5 11.36 -54.77 1.78
N PRO A 6 10.72 -53.88 0.99
CA PRO A 6 11.43 -52.86 0.26
C PRO A 6 12.14 -51.90 1.24
N PRO A 7 13.28 -51.30 0.82
CA PRO A 7 14.00 -50.35 1.65
C PRO A 7 13.06 -49.22 2.07
N GLY A 8 12.98 -48.95 3.37
CA GLY A 8 12.19 -47.83 3.89
C GLY A 8 12.60 -46.54 3.19
N THR A 9 11.67 -45.92 2.48
CA THR A 9 11.88 -44.60 1.88
C THR A 9 12.13 -43.62 3.03
N SER A 10 13.38 -43.26 3.25
CA SER A 10 13.72 -42.18 4.17
C SER A 10 13.12 -40.89 3.63
N TYR A 11 11.97 -40.52 4.16
CA TYR A 11 11.22 -39.30 3.86
C TYR A 11 11.92 -38.05 4.44
N SER A 12 13.26 -38.00 4.46
CA SER A 12 14.02 -36.90 5.06
C SER A 12 14.54 -35.87 4.03
N SER A 13 14.35 -36.11 2.74
CA SER A 13 14.85 -35.21 1.67
C SER A 13 13.77 -34.31 1.04
N GLN A 14 12.49 -34.62 1.22
CA GLN A 14 11.39 -33.92 0.53
C GLN A 14 11.01 -32.58 1.21
N ALA A 15 11.34 -32.41 2.49
CA ALA A 15 11.14 -31.15 3.22
C ALA A 15 11.99 -29.98 2.68
N SER A 16 13.09 -30.26 1.99
CA SER A 16 13.99 -29.20 1.45
C SER A 16 13.40 -28.45 0.25
N TRP A 17 12.34 -28.98 -0.37
CA TRP A 17 11.72 -28.42 -1.58
C TRP A 17 10.51 -27.53 -1.31
N ALA A 18 9.99 -27.49 -0.08
CA ALA A 18 8.92 -26.59 0.34
C ALA A 18 9.45 -25.15 0.35
N THR A 19 9.59 -24.61 -0.85
CA THR A 19 10.23 -23.34 -1.11
C THR A 19 9.22 -22.27 -0.78
N ALA A 20 9.32 -21.70 0.43
CA ALA A 20 8.52 -20.56 0.83
C ALA A 20 8.56 -19.47 -0.24
N THR A 21 7.44 -18.78 -0.47
CA THR A 21 7.35 -17.66 -1.40
C THR A 21 8.51 -16.68 -1.13
N PRO A 22 9.35 -16.34 -2.14
CA PRO A 22 10.47 -15.47 -1.91
C PRO A 22 9.98 -14.05 -1.60
N HIS A 23 10.37 -13.52 -0.44
CA HIS A 23 9.97 -12.19 0.02
C HIS A 23 10.91 -11.09 -0.51
N ASN A 24 12.09 -11.47 -1.00
CA ASN A 24 13.08 -10.55 -1.54
C ASN A 24 13.82 -11.17 -2.73
N VAL A 25 14.48 -10.32 -3.51
CA VAL A 25 15.18 -10.72 -4.73
C VAL A 25 16.35 -11.67 -4.44
N HIS A 26 16.97 -11.58 -3.26
CA HIS A 26 18.05 -12.48 -2.87
C HIS A 26 17.54 -13.92 -2.67
N GLN A 27 16.45 -14.10 -1.93
CA GLN A 27 15.78 -15.41 -1.77
C GLN A 27 15.35 -15.97 -3.13
N LEU A 28 14.72 -15.15 -3.98
CA LEU A 28 14.31 -15.56 -5.32
C LEU A 28 15.50 -16.05 -6.17
N LYS A 29 16.63 -15.34 -6.13
CA LYS A 29 17.86 -15.77 -6.83
C LYS A 29 18.37 -17.10 -6.29
N GLN A 30 18.45 -17.28 -4.98
CA GLN A 30 18.89 -18.55 -4.38
C GLN A 30 17.98 -19.73 -4.78
N GLN A 31 16.67 -19.52 -4.78
CA GLN A 31 15.69 -20.52 -5.22
C GLN A 31 15.84 -20.85 -6.71
N ALA A 32 15.97 -19.81 -7.55
CA ALA A 32 16.18 -19.98 -8.98
C ALA A 32 17.46 -20.79 -9.29
N GLU A 33 18.55 -20.52 -8.58
CA GLU A 33 19.80 -21.29 -8.74
C GLU A 33 19.63 -22.77 -8.35
N LYS A 34 18.90 -23.06 -7.27
CA LYS A 34 18.60 -24.46 -6.89
C LYS A 34 17.82 -25.17 -8.00
N VAL A 35 16.80 -24.52 -8.56
CA VAL A 35 16.00 -25.08 -9.66
C VAL A 35 16.84 -25.26 -10.92
N ARG A 36 17.69 -24.28 -11.30
CA ARG A 36 18.60 -24.40 -12.45
C ARG A 36 19.57 -25.58 -12.29
N LYS A 37 20.17 -25.75 -11.10
CA LYS A 37 21.06 -26.88 -10.79
C LYS A 37 20.33 -28.22 -10.90
N TYR A 38 19.09 -28.28 -10.40
CA TYR A 38 18.26 -29.47 -10.52
C TYR A 38 17.96 -29.82 -11.97
N ILE A 39 17.48 -28.85 -12.76
CA ILE A 39 17.19 -29.02 -14.19
C ILE A 39 18.43 -29.49 -14.95
N LYS A 40 19.60 -28.86 -14.72
CA LYS A 40 20.87 -29.23 -15.35
C LYS A 40 21.25 -30.69 -15.05
N ARG A 41 21.05 -31.15 -13.81
CA ARG A 41 21.33 -32.52 -13.39
C ARG A 41 20.34 -33.53 -14.00
N CYS A 42 19.05 -33.18 -14.05
CA CYS A 42 18.00 -34.12 -14.45
C CYS A 42 17.85 -34.23 -15.97
N MET A 43 18.01 -33.14 -16.72
CA MET A 43 17.70 -33.13 -18.14
C MET A 43 18.90 -33.44 -19.03
N GLN A 44 20.15 -33.34 -18.52
CA GLN A 44 21.42 -33.51 -19.27
C GLN A 44 21.43 -32.84 -20.67
N SER A 45 20.54 -31.87 -20.90
CA SER A 45 20.25 -31.31 -22.20
C SER A 45 20.78 -29.88 -22.27
N PRO A 46 21.15 -29.40 -23.47
CA PRO A 46 21.52 -28.00 -23.71
C PRO A 46 20.44 -27.05 -23.16
N PRO A 47 20.76 -25.76 -22.89
CA PRO A 47 19.80 -24.80 -22.33
C PRO A 47 18.49 -24.83 -23.11
N SER A 48 17.49 -25.51 -22.55
CA SER A 48 16.25 -25.83 -23.24
C SER A 48 15.28 -24.66 -23.14
N SER A 49 14.21 -24.72 -23.92
CA SER A 49 13.03 -23.85 -23.76
C SER A 49 12.61 -23.69 -22.29
N THR A 50 12.81 -24.73 -21.46
CA THR A 50 12.62 -24.71 -20.01
C THR A 50 13.51 -23.70 -19.28
N HIS A 51 14.80 -23.58 -19.63
CA HIS A 51 15.71 -22.62 -19.01
C HIS A 51 15.30 -21.18 -19.35
N GLN A 52 14.90 -20.92 -20.59
CA GLN A 52 14.38 -19.62 -21.00
C GLN A 52 13.08 -19.29 -20.25
N ALA A 53 12.13 -20.23 -20.17
CA ALA A 53 10.89 -20.06 -19.41
C ALA A 53 11.16 -19.75 -17.93
N LEU A 54 12.08 -20.48 -17.29
CA LEU A 54 12.50 -20.20 -15.92
C LEU A 54 13.13 -18.81 -15.77
N SER A 55 13.97 -18.39 -16.73
CA SER A 55 14.55 -17.04 -16.71
C SER A 55 13.46 -15.96 -16.80
N GLN A 56 12.45 -16.14 -17.63
CA GLN A 56 11.35 -15.18 -17.75
C GLN A 56 10.48 -15.16 -16.48
N PHE A 57 10.22 -16.33 -15.89
CA PHE A 57 9.54 -16.43 -14.60
C PHE A 57 10.29 -15.69 -13.49
N VAL A 58 11.60 -15.92 -13.38
CA VAL A 58 12.45 -15.24 -12.38
C VAL A 58 12.43 -13.72 -12.59
N LYS A 59 12.49 -13.24 -13.83
CA LYS A 59 12.37 -11.79 -14.13
C LYS A 59 11.00 -11.24 -13.72
N GLY A 60 9.92 -11.96 -14.01
CA GLY A 60 8.56 -11.60 -13.59
C GLY A 60 8.45 -11.47 -12.07
N CYS A 61 8.96 -12.46 -11.32
CA CYS A 61 8.99 -12.41 -9.86
C CYS A 61 9.84 -11.25 -9.34
N GLN A 62 11.00 -10.97 -9.95
CA GLN A 62 11.84 -9.83 -9.58
C GLN A 62 11.07 -8.51 -9.73
N MET A 63 10.42 -8.30 -10.88
CA MET A 63 9.59 -7.12 -11.13
C MET A 63 8.47 -6.98 -10.09
N THR A 64 7.78 -8.08 -9.78
CA THR A 64 6.71 -8.07 -8.78
C THR A 64 7.24 -7.73 -7.39
N ILE A 65 8.36 -8.31 -6.96
CA ILE A 65 8.97 -8.00 -5.65
C ILE A 65 9.33 -6.51 -5.55
N TYR A 66 9.94 -5.93 -6.60
CA TYR A 66 10.25 -4.50 -6.60
C TYR A 66 8.99 -3.62 -6.57
N ARG A 67 7.96 -3.99 -7.34
CA ARG A 67 6.68 -3.28 -7.33
C ARG A 67 5.99 -3.36 -5.97
N ILE A 68 6.00 -4.53 -5.33
CA ILE A 68 5.44 -4.71 -3.98
C ILE A 68 6.17 -3.81 -2.98
N ALA A 69 7.51 -3.76 -3.01
CA ALA A 69 8.27 -2.90 -2.11
C ALA A 69 7.91 -1.40 -2.28
N LEU A 70 7.72 -0.94 -3.52
CA LEU A 70 7.25 0.43 -3.79
C LEU A 70 5.82 0.65 -3.29
N LEU A 71 4.91 -0.29 -3.55
CA LEU A 71 3.52 -0.21 -3.11
C LEU A 71 3.38 -0.22 -1.59
N GLU A 72 4.20 -1.01 -0.88
CA GLU A 72 4.22 -1.02 0.59
C GLU A 72 4.62 0.34 1.15
N GLN A 73 5.59 1.01 0.53
CA GLN A 73 6.00 2.35 0.90
C GLN A 73 4.89 3.38 0.61
N GLU A 74 4.27 3.33 -0.56
CA GLU A 74 3.16 4.22 -0.92
C GLU A 74 1.96 4.03 0.03
N VAL A 75 1.60 2.78 0.36
CA VAL A 75 0.54 2.48 1.34
C VAL A 75 0.88 3.05 2.71
N LYS A 76 2.14 3.00 3.14
CA LYS A 76 2.59 3.60 4.40
C LYS A 76 2.44 5.12 4.39
N GLU A 77 2.84 5.77 3.31
CA GLU A 77 2.72 7.23 3.14
C GLU A 77 1.25 7.66 3.10
N LEU A 78 0.41 6.97 2.35
CA LEU A 78 -1.04 7.22 2.28
C LEU A 78 -1.70 7.06 3.65
N ARG A 79 -1.34 6.04 4.43
CA ARG A 79 -1.84 5.86 5.80
C ARG A 79 -1.39 6.98 6.72
N ALA A 80 -0.14 7.43 6.62
CA ALA A 80 0.35 8.56 7.40
C ALA A 80 -0.35 9.88 7.04
N ALA A 81 -0.56 10.14 5.75
CA ALA A 81 -1.29 11.29 5.26
C ALA A 81 -2.77 11.26 5.69
N ASN A 82 -3.42 10.09 5.61
CA ASN A 82 -4.80 9.91 6.07
C ASN A 82 -4.92 10.15 7.58
N ALA A 83 -3.99 9.61 8.38
CA ALA A 83 -3.96 9.85 9.82
C ALA A 83 -3.74 11.34 10.16
N LYS A 84 -2.85 12.02 9.44
CA LYS A 84 -2.64 13.47 9.58
C LYS A 84 -3.91 14.25 9.24
N GLN A 85 -4.58 13.89 8.16
CA GLN A 85 -5.82 14.53 7.73
C GLN A 85 -6.94 14.32 8.75
N LYS A 86 -7.11 13.10 9.30
CA LYS A 86 -8.09 12.83 10.36
C LYS A 86 -7.84 13.68 11.61
N ARG A 87 -6.59 13.75 12.07
CA ARG A 87 -6.22 14.63 13.19
C ARG A 87 -6.52 16.10 12.92
N LYS A 88 -6.28 16.56 11.68
CA LYS A 88 -6.63 17.93 11.28
C LYS A 88 -8.15 18.15 11.40
N TRP A 89 -8.96 17.28 10.80
CA TRP A 89 -10.42 17.38 10.88
C TRP A 89 -10.95 17.32 12.32
N GLU A 90 -10.41 16.43 13.15
CA GLU A 90 -10.77 16.33 14.57
C GLU A 90 -10.41 17.61 15.32
N THR A 91 -9.23 18.18 15.06
CA THR A 91 -8.78 19.45 15.66
C THR A 91 -9.66 20.62 15.22
N ASP A 92 -9.92 20.73 13.92
CA ASP A 92 -10.77 21.78 13.34
C ASP A 92 -12.20 21.67 13.90
N CYS A 93 -12.73 20.45 14.05
CA CYS A 93 -14.03 20.18 14.67
C CYS A 93 -14.05 20.57 16.15
N ILE A 94 -13.02 20.21 16.92
CA ILE A 94 -12.89 20.60 18.33
C ILE A 94 -12.81 22.13 18.47
N TYR A 95 -12.05 22.81 17.61
CA TYR A 95 -11.94 24.27 17.62
C TYR A 95 -13.30 24.93 17.31
N ILE A 96 -14.02 24.45 16.30
CA ILE A 96 -15.39 24.92 15.96
C ILE A 96 -16.36 24.75 17.13
N VAL A 97 -16.24 23.64 17.88
CA VAL A 97 -17.07 23.38 19.06
C VAL A 97 -16.65 24.25 20.26
N GLN A 98 -15.35 24.49 20.46
CA GLN A 98 -14.82 25.28 21.60
C GLN A 98 -14.97 26.79 21.41
N ASP A 99 -14.60 27.31 20.25
CA ASP A 99 -14.66 28.74 19.92
C ASP A 99 -16.08 29.19 19.59
N GLY A 100 -17.05 28.25 19.57
CA GLY A 100 -18.43 28.51 19.20
C GLY A 100 -18.49 29.07 17.79
N ALA A 101 -18.41 28.22 16.77
CA ALA A 101 -18.69 28.68 15.42
C ALA A 101 -20.05 29.38 15.41
N LEU A 102 -20.06 30.64 14.95
CA LEU A 102 -21.24 31.50 14.91
C LEU A 102 -22.43 30.65 14.46
N GLY A 103 -23.38 30.46 15.38
CA GLY A 103 -24.60 29.71 15.05
C GLY A 103 -25.25 30.35 13.83
N VAL A 104 -26.02 29.58 13.05
CA VAL A 104 -26.68 30.10 11.84
C VAL A 104 -27.44 31.40 12.15
N GLU A 105 -28.10 31.46 13.31
CA GLU A 105 -28.79 32.65 13.80
C GLU A 105 -27.85 33.81 14.16
N GLU A 106 -26.72 33.55 14.83
CA GLU A 106 -25.72 34.59 15.14
C GLU A 106 -25.10 35.15 13.86
N GLY A 107 -24.80 34.28 12.89
CA GLY A 107 -24.34 34.67 11.56
C GLY A 107 -25.36 35.52 10.81
N LEU A 108 -26.64 35.10 10.81
CA LEU A 108 -27.73 35.87 10.20
C LEU A 108 -27.93 37.23 10.88
N ASN A 109 -27.90 37.29 12.22
CA ASN A 109 -27.98 38.53 12.98
C ASN A 109 -26.81 39.47 12.67
N HIS A 110 -25.60 38.92 12.49
CA HIS A 110 -24.44 39.72 12.11
C HIS A 110 -24.61 40.32 10.71
N VAL A 111 -25.07 39.53 9.74
CA VAL A 111 -25.37 40.00 8.37
C VAL A 111 -26.48 41.05 8.37
N GLN A 112 -27.56 40.83 9.11
CA GLN A 112 -28.66 41.81 9.23
C GLN A 112 -28.18 43.13 9.82
N ARG A 113 -27.34 43.07 10.86
CA ARG A 113 -26.77 44.27 11.48
C ARG A 113 -25.88 45.02 10.49
N VAL A 114 -24.99 44.33 9.77
CA VAL A 114 -24.14 44.95 8.74
C VAL A 114 -24.98 45.61 7.66
N ASN A 115 -25.98 44.92 7.12
CA ASN A 115 -26.88 45.49 6.11
C ASN A 115 -27.64 46.72 6.62
N LYS A 116 -28.08 46.72 7.89
CA LYS A 116 -28.74 47.87 8.50
C LYS A 116 -27.81 49.08 8.56
N TRP A 117 -26.55 48.88 8.98
CA TRP A 117 -25.54 49.94 8.99
C TRP A 117 -25.24 50.47 7.58
N GLU A 118 -25.15 49.60 6.57
CA GLU A 118 -24.94 50.03 5.18
C GLU A 118 -26.10 50.89 4.66
N VAL A 119 -27.35 50.50 4.95
CA VAL A 119 -28.52 51.30 4.57
C VAL A 119 -28.52 52.65 5.30
N GLU A 120 -28.23 52.68 6.61
CA GLU A 120 -28.19 53.92 7.39
C GLU A 120 -27.07 54.88 6.90
N VAL A 121 -25.91 54.35 6.49
CA VAL A 121 -24.81 55.16 5.94
C VAL A 121 -25.17 55.75 4.58
N VAL A 122 -25.87 54.99 3.72
CA VAL A 122 -26.34 55.48 2.43
C VAL A 122 -27.43 56.55 2.61
N GLU A 123 -28.41 56.33 3.48
CA GLU A 123 -29.45 57.33 3.76
C GLU A 123 -28.89 58.61 4.41
N ALA A 124 -27.87 58.48 5.26
CA ALA A 124 -27.17 59.64 5.84
C ALA A 124 -26.37 60.43 4.79
N ALA A 125 -25.79 59.75 3.79
CA ALA A 125 -25.08 60.39 2.69
C ALA A 125 -26.01 61.14 1.74
N ASP A 126 -27.18 60.57 1.42
CA ASP A 126 -28.20 61.22 0.57
C ASP A 126 -28.96 62.37 1.29
N SER A 127 -28.86 62.45 2.62
CA SER A 127 -29.48 63.51 3.43
C SER A 127 -28.58 64.74 3.66
N GLN A 128 -27.35 64.73 3.14
CA GLN A 128 -26.49 65.92 3.17
C GLN A 128 -26.75 66.82 1.93
N PRO A 129 -27.02 68.12 2.13
CA PRO A 129 -27.39 69.07 1.07
C PRO A 129 -26.22 69.49 0.17
#